data_AF-A0A845YFF2-F1
#
_entry.id   AF-A0A845YFF2-F1
#
_cell.length_a   1.000
_cell.length_b   1.000
_cell.length_c   1.000
_cell.angle_alpha   90.00
_cell.angle_beta   90.00
_cell.angle_gamma   90.00
#
_symmetry.space_group_name_H-M   'P 1'
#
loop_
_entity.id
_entity.type
_entity.pdbx_description
1 polymer ?
#
loop_
_entity_poly.entity_id
_entity_poly.type
_entity_poly.pdbx_seq_one_letter_code
_entity_poly.pdbx_strand_id
1 'polypeptide(L)'
;MQMLTDRVFDYGLQLLADRGWGELAPSIKTVWRKYFDANLDDREFSTAINHAIIHCYRLPTAAELVEFAKGPLETQALHEWQRIVQAATNAQQPEVSDRALSVLAIIGGLDEVGYADQFQTRQLQQKFVKAYCKPYVPSLPSSKPVEAPQPMQMPEWGLPGGIGCFTGEISKKEGTD
;
A
#
# COMPACT_ATOMS: atom_id res chain seq x y z
N MET A 1 -16.88 -10.81 2.88
CA MET A 1 -15.95 -11.29 1.84
C MET A 1 -15.95 -12.81 1.92
N GLN A 2 -16.45 -13.51 0.90
CA GLN A 2 -16.44 -14.98 0.89
C GLN A 2 -15.03 -15.43 0.51
N MET A 3 -14.44 -16.31 1.32
CA MET A 3 -13.14 -16.91 1.03
C MET A 3 -13.28 -17.99 -0.04
N LEU A 4 -12.22 -18.17 -0.84
CA LEU A 4 -12.11 -19.28 -1.78
C LEU A 4 -12.12 -20.61 -1.01
N THR A 5 -13.04 -21.50 -1.38
CA THR A 5 -13.25 -22.79 -0.73
C THR A 5 -12.36 -23.87 -1.34
N ASP A 6 -11.96 -24.85 -0.53
CA ASP A 6 -11.11 -25.97 -0.99
C ASP A 6 -11.73 -26.70 -2.18
N ARG A 7 -13.04 -26.93 -2.13
CA ARG A 7 -13.79 -27.58 -3.21
C ARG A 7 -13.68 -26.84 -4.53
N VAL A 8 -13.84 -25.51 -4.53
CA VAL A 8 -13.79 -24.70 -5.75
C VAL A 8 -12.36 -24.59 -6.25
N PHE A 9 -11.40 -24.40 -5.34
CA PHE A 9 -9.98 -24.36 -5.67
C PHE A 9 -9.50 -25.67 -6.33
N ASP A 10 -9.73 -26.80 -5.68
CA ASP A 10 -9.29 -28.12 -6.18
C ASP A 10 -9.97 -28.47 -7.50
N TYR A 11 -11.28 -28.21 -7.61
CA TYR A 11 -12.01 -28.43 -8.85
C TYR A 11 -11.48 -27.56 -9.99
N GLY A 12 -11.21 -26.28 -9.74
CA GLY A 12 -10.65 -25.40 -10.77
C GLY A 12 -9.25 -25.85 -11.22
N LEU A 13 -8.39 -26.28 -10.29
CA LEU A 13 -7.08 -26.84 -10.65
C LEU A 13 -7.21 -28.16 -11.42
N GLN A 14 -8.19 -29.00 -11.10
CA GLN A 14 -8.47 -30.21 -11.86
C GLN A 14 -8.87 -29.89 -13.29
N LEU A 15 -9.72 -28.88 -13.51
CA LEU A 15 -10.09 -28.45 -14.87
C LEU A 15 -8.88 -27.97 -15.68
N LEU A 16 -7.94 -27.27 -15.05
CA LEU A 16 -6.69 -26.88 -15.70
C LEU A 16 -5.84 -28.10 -16.07
N ALA A 17 -5.78 -29.12 -15.19
CA ALA A 17 -5.06 -30.36 -15.45
C ALA A 17 -5.69 -31.16 -16.60
N ASP A 18 -7.02 -31.31 -16.59
CA ASP A 18 -7.82 -32.02 -17.60
C ASP A 18 -7.70 -31.37 -19.00
N ARG A 19 -7.45 -30.05 -19.04
CA ARG A 19 -7.18 -29.32 -20.30
C ARG A 19 -5.88 -29.75 -20.98
N GLY A 20 -4.99 -30.44 -20.27
CA GLY A 20 -3.71 -30.95 -20.77
C GLY A 20 -2.48 -30.24 -20.19
N TRP A 21 -2.63 -29.40 -19.17
CA TRP A 21 -1.50 -28.71 -18.53
C TRP A 21 -0.85 -29.50 -17.40
N GLY A 22 -1.38 -30.68 -17.08
CA GLY A 22 -0.86 -31.55 -16.04
C GLY A 22 -1.16 -31.05 -14.63
N GLU A 23 -0.90 -31.89 -13.64
CA GLU A 23 -1.12 -31.54 -12.25
C GLU A 23 0.00 -30.65 -11.71
N LEU A 24 -0.39 -29.60 -10.96
CA LEU A 24 0.56 -28.78 -10.22
C LEU A 24 1.17 -29.58 -9.07
N ALA A 25 2.48 -29.44 -8.87
CA ALA A 25 3.15 -29.97 -7.69
C ALA A 25 2.50 -29.44 -6.40
N PRO A 26 2.41 -30.25 -5.31
CA PRO A 26 1.74 -29.83 -4.07
C PRO A 26 2.26 -28.52 -3.49
N SER A 27 3.58 -28.29 -3.56
CA SER A 27 4.21 -27.04 -3.10
C SER A 27 3.71 -25.81 -3.88
N ILE A 28 3.50 -25.94 -5.19
CA ILE A 28 2.98 -24.87 -6.04
C ILE A 28 1.51 -24.62 -5.71
N LYS A 29 0.70 -25.67 -5.52
CA LYS A 29 -0.71 -25.55 -5.10
C LYS A 29 -0.83 -24.75 -3.80
N THR A 30 0.02 -25.00 -2.81
CA THR A 30 0.03 -24.23 -1.56
C THR A 30 0.34 -22.74 -1.76
N VAL A 31 1.31 -22.41 -2.61
CA VAL A 31 1.66 -21.01 -2.91
C VAL A 31 0.52 -20.32 -3.65
N TRP A 32 -0.04 -20.98 -4.67
CA TRP A 32 -1.17 -20.48 -5.44
C TRP A 32 -2.40 -20.28 -4.56
N ARG A 33 -2.68 -21.21 -3.64
CA ARG A 33 -3.82 -21.08 -2.73
C ARG A 33 -3.73 -19.81 -1.89
N LYS A 34 -2.59 -19.59 -1.23
CA LYS A 34 -2.36 -18.36 -0.44
C LYS A 34 -2.52 -17.10 -1.29
N TYR A 35 -2.03 -17.14 -2.53
CA TYR A 35 -2.14 -16.01 -3.43
C TYR A 35 -3.60 -15.75 -3.85
N PHE A 36 -4.38 -16.78 -4.18
CA PHE A 36 -5.77 -16.61 -4.56
C PHE A 36 -6.68 -16.28 -3.38
N ASP A 37 -6.48 -16.84 -2.18
CA ASP A 37 -7.27 -16.48 -0.99
C ASP A 37 -7.19 -14.99 -0.67
N ALA A 38 -6.06 -14.35 -0.97
CA ALA A 38 -5.87 -12.92 -0.79
C ALA A 38 -6.47 -12.07 -1.92
N ASN A 39 -6.78 -12.66 -3.08
CA ASN A 39 -7.11 -11.92 -4.29
C ASN A 39 -8.44 -12.27 -4.91
N LEU A 40 -9.00 -13.47 -4.70
CA LEU A 40 -10.17 -13.97 -5.42
C LEU A 40 -11.15 -14.63 -4.45
N ASP A 41 -12.44 -14.42 -4.70
CA ASP A 41 -13.50 -15.30 -4.17
C ASP A 41 -13.77 -16.51 -5.09
N ASP A 42 -14.67 -17.40 -4.67
CA ASP A 42 -15.06 -18.60 -5.44
C ASP A 42 -15.53 -18.27 -6.87
N ARG A 43 -16.28 -17.18 -7.04
CA ARG A 43 -16.88 -16.78 -8.32
C ARG A 43 -15.82 -16.17 -9.23
N GLU A 44 -14.98 -15.30 -8.69
CA GLU A 44 -13.85 -14.70 -9.39
C GLU A 44 -12.87 -15.79 -9.85
N PHE A 45 -12.51 -16.72 -8.96
CA PHE A 45 -11.63 -17.85 -9.30
C PHE A 45 -12.24 -18.71 -10.42
N SER A 46 -13.50 -19.11 -10.30
CA SER A 46 -14.18 -19.89 -11.35
C SER A 46 -14.18 -19.16 -12.70
N THR A 47 -14.34 -17.84 -12.69
CA THR A 47 -14.31 -17.00 -13.90
C THR A 47 -12.92 -17.00 -14.54
N ALA A 48 -11.86 -16.85 -13.73
CA ALA A 48 -10.48 -16.95 -14.19
C ALA A 48 -10.17 -18.31 -14.84
N ILE A 49 -10.59 -19.41 -14.21
CA ILE A 49 -10.39 -20.76 -14.72
C ILE A 49 -11.09 -20.96 -16.06
N ASN A 50 -12.36 -20.55 -16.16
CA ASN A 50 -13.11 -20.66 -17.42
C ASN A 50 -12.45 -19.86 -18.54
N HIS A 51 -12.01 -18.63 -18.25
CA HIS A 51 -11.33 -17.80 -19.23
C HIS A 51 -10.01 -18.42 -19.69
N ALA A 52 -9.21 -18.96 -18.75
CA ALA A 52 -7.97 -19.64 -19.07
C ALA A 52 -8.19 -20.83 -20.01
N ILE A 53 -9.17 -21.69 -19.71
CA ILE A 53 -9.48 -22.89 -20.51
C ILE A 53 -9.85 -22.54 -21.95
N ILE A 54 -10.59 -21.44 -22.15
CA ILE A 54 -11.07 -21.01 -23.47
C ILE A 54 -9.95 -20.32 -24.27
N HIS A 55 -9.16 -19.45 -23.64
CA HIS A 55 -8.32 -18.50 -24.35
C HIS A 55 -6.81 -18.77 -24.27
N CYS A 56 -6.35 -19.54 -23.28
CA CYS A 56 -4.92 -19.78 -23.11
C CYS A 56 -4.47 -21.05 -23.84
N TYR A 57 -3.33 -20.94 -24.53
CA TYR A 57 -2.65 -22.08 -25.14
C TYR A 57 -1.62 -22.74 -24.20
N ARG A 58 -1.09 -21.96 -23.25
CA ARG A 58 -0.17 -22.39 -22.20
C ARG A 58 -0.83 -22.21 -20.83
N LEU A 59 -0.35 -22.94 -19.83
CA LEU A 59 -0.78 -22.72 -18.45
C LEU A 59 -0.48 -21.27 -18.04
N PRO A 60 -1.50 -20.47 -17.66
CA PRO A 60 -1.28 -19.13 -17.15
C PRO A 60 -0.62 -19.18 -15.78
N THR A 61 0.11 -18.13 -15.44
CA THR A 61 0.60 -17.89 -14.08
C THR A 61 -0.55 -17.52 -13.14
N ALA A 62 -0.33 -17.64 -11.83
CA ALA A 62 -1.33 -17.23 -10.84
C ALA A 62 -1.73 -15.74 -10.99
N ALA A 63 -0.78 -14.88 -11.36
CA ALA A 63 -1.06 -13.46 -11.60
C ALA A 63 -1.98 -13.26 -12.83
N GLU A 64 -1.67 -13.94 -13.95
CA GLU A 64 -2.50 -13.91 -15.17
C GLU A 64 -3.94 -14.41 -14.88
N LEU A 65 -4.10 -15.43 -14.04
CA LEU A 65 -5.43 -15.91 -13.62
C LEU A 65 -6.21 -14.84 -12.84
N VAL A 66 -5.58 -14.13 -11.91
CA VAL A 66 -6.24 -13.02 -11.19
C VAL A 66 -6.67 -11.92 -12.17
N GLU A 67 -5.84 -11.60 -13.16
CA GLU A 67 -6.19 -10.64 -14.21
C GLU A 67 -7.37 -11.08 -15.06
N PHE A 68 -7.52 -12.38 -15.33
CA PHE A 68 -8.70 -12.89 -16.05
C PHE A 68 -10.01 -12.73 -15.28
N ALA A 69 -9.96 -12.82 -13.94
CA ALA A 69 -11.14 -12.58 -13.11
C ALA A 69 -11.48 -11.09 -12.99
N LYS A 70 -10.47 -10.27 -12.72
CA LYS A 70 -10.65 -8.86 -12.34
C LYS A 70 -10.52 -7.88 -13.52
N GLY A 71 -10.15 -8.37 -14.70
CA GLY A 71 -9.77 -7.56 -15.84
C GLY A 71 -8.36 -6.97 -15.71
N PRO A 72 -7.87 -6.29 -16.76
CA PRO A 72 -6.53 -5.70 -16.74
C PRO A 72 -6.43 -4.66 -15.62
N LEU A 73 -5.25 -4.56 -15.01
CA LEU A 73 -4.99 -3.64 -13.89
C LEU A 73 -5.37 -2.19 -14.21
N GLU A 74 -5.25 -1.78 -15.47
CA GLU A 74 -5.66 -0.45 -15.93
C GLU A 74 -7.17 -0.24 -15.79
N THR A 75 -7.99 -1.22 -16.18
CA THR A 75 -9.45 -1.16 -16.01
C THR A 75 -9.83 -1.12 -14.54
N GLN A 76 -9.15 -1.90 -13.69
CA GLN A 76 -9.34 -1.84 -12.24
C GLN A 76 -8.97 -0.45 -11.70
N ALA A 77 -7.83 0.11 -12.11
CA ALA A 77 -7.40 1.45 -11.71
C ALA A 77 -8.42 2.51 -12.08
N LEU A 78 -9.03 2.41 -13.28
CA LEU A 78 -10.06 3.34 -13.72
C LEU A 78 -11.34 3.23 -12.89
N HIS A 79 -11.77 2.02 -12.52
CA HIS A 79 -12.92 1.82 -11.63
C HIS A 79 -12.68 2.38 -10.24
N GLU A 80 -11.50 2.12 -9.66
CA GLU A 80 -11.12 2.68 -8.35
C GLU A 80 -11.04 4.21 -8.41
N TRP A 81 -10.49 4.76 -9.50
CA TRP A 81 -10.43 6.20 -9.71
C TRP A 81 -11.82 6.85 -9.74
N GLN A 82 -12.79 6.23 -10.41
CA GLN A 82 -14.18 6.73 -10.43
C GLN A 82 -14.78 6.79 -9.03
N ARG A 83 -14.52 5.77 -8.19
CA ARG A 83 -14.95 5.76 -6.79
C ARG A 83 -14.27 6.85 -5.97
N ILE A 84 -12.98 7.09 -6.18
CA ILE A 84 -12.23 8.18 -5.54
C ILE A 84 -12.83 9.54 -5.89
N VAL A 85 -13.09 9.81 -7.18
CA VAL A 85 -13.69 11.07 -7.63
C VAL A 85 -15.09 11.25 -7.05
N GLN A 86 -15.90 10.20 -7.02
CA GLN A 86 -17.23 10.24 -6.41
C GLN A 86 -17.15 10.53 -4.90
N ALA A 87 -16.23 9.88 -4.19
CA ALA A 87 -16.00 10.10 -2.77
C ALA A 87 -15.53 11.53 -2.47
N ALA A 88 -14.58 12.05 -3.27
CA ALA A 88 -14.09 13.42 -3.16
C ALA A 88 -15.21 14.45 -3.37
N THR A 89 -16.05 14.24 -4.39
CA THR A 89 -17.20 15.13 -4.69
C THR A 89 -18.21 15.16 -3.54
N ASN A 90 -18.41 14.02 -2.87
CA ASN A 90 -19.35 13.90 -1.75
C ASN A 90 -18.73 14.18 -0.37
N ALA A 91 -17.45 14.56 -0.31
CA ALA A 91 -16.69 14.71 0.93
C ALA A 91 -16.74 13.46 1.85
N GLN A 92 -16.66 12.27 1.25
CA GLN A 92 -16.71 10.98 1.94
C GLN A 92 -15.38 10.22 1.81
N GLN A 93 -15.14 9.26 2.71
CA GLN A 93 -14.01 8.35 2.60
C GLN A 93 -14.22 7.40 1.40
N PRO A 94 -13.22 7.22 0.51
CA PRO A 94 -13.35 6.34 -0.64
C PRO A 94 -13.33 4.87 -0.21
N GLU A 95 -14.38 4.13 -0.56
CA GLU A 95 -14.42 2.66 -0.44
C GLU A 95 -13.66 2.02 -1.62
N VAL A 96 -12.33 2.01 -1.52
CA VAL A 96 -11.42 1.48 -2.53
C VAL A 96 -10.40 0.52 -1.90
N SER A 97 -9.71 -0.27 -2.73
CA SER A 97 -8.68 -1.20 -2.25
C SER A 97 -7.50 -0.51 -1.54
N ASP A 98 -6.80 -1.23 -0.66
CA ASP A 98 -5.60 -0.75 0.03
C ASP A 98 -4.50 -0.27 -0.95
N ARG A 99 -4.42 -0.91 -2.12
CA ARG A 99 -3.53 -0.49 -3.20
C ARG A 99 -3.95 0.88 -3.74
N ALA A 100 -5.24 1.07 -4.02
CA ALA A 100 -5.77 2.35 -4.48
C ALA A 100 -5.53 3.45 -3.43
N LEU A 101 -5.74 3.17 -2.14
CA LEU A 101 -5.43 4.11 -1.06
C LEU A 101 -3.94 4.47 -1.01
N SER A 102 -3.06 3.47 -1.12
CA SER A 102 -1.60 3.68 -1.14
C SER A 102 -1.17 4.55 -2.32
N VAL A 103 -1.75 4.30 -3.50
CA VAL A 103 -1.47 5.09 -4.70
C VAL A 103 -2.05 6.50 -4.60
N LEU A 104 -3.25 6.65 -4.03
CA LEU A 104 -3.89 7.94 -3.77
C LEU A 104 -3.02 8.80 -2.87
N ALA A 105 -2.44 8.23 -1.81
CA ALA A 105 -1.52 8.92 -0.92
C ALA A 105 -0.26 9.43 -1.64
N ILE A 106 0.24 8.71 -2.65
CA ILE A 106 1.42 9.10 -3.44
C ILE A 106 1.13 10.31 -4.35
N ILE A 107 -0.10 10.42 -4.86
CA ILE A 107 -0.47 11.48 -5.83
C ILE A 107 -1.03 12.76 -5.19
N GLY A 108 -1.11 12.83 -3.86
CA GLY A 108 -1.56 14.02 -3.12
C GLY A 108 -2.76 13.79 -2.21
N GLY A 109 -3.36 12.60 -2.21
CA GLY A 109 -4.50 12.27 -1.35
C GLY A 109 -5.85 12.67 -1.95
N LEU A 110 -6.91 12.51 -1.15
CA LEU A 110 -8.29 12.79 -1.56
C LEU A 110 -8.56 14.30 -1.74
N ASP A 111 -7.93 15.14 -0.91
CA ASP A 111 -8.09 16.60 -0.95
C ASP A 111 -7.63 17.17 -2.29
N GLU A 112 -6.47 16.71 -2.79
CA GLU A 112 -5.94 17.10 -4.09
C GLU A 112 -6.93 16.79 -5.23
N VAL A 113 -7.67 15.67 -5.12
CA VAL A 113 -8.72 15.30 -6.09
C VAL A 113 -9.95 16.19 -5.94
N GLY A 114 -10.33 16.55 -4.71
CA GLY A 114 -11.51 17.38 -4.43
C GLY A 114 -11.38 18.83 -4.89
N TYR A 115 -10.15 19.38 -4.89
CA TYR A 115 -9.88 20.75 -5.34
C TYR A 115 -9.52 20.86 -6.83
N ALA A 116 -9.25 19.74 -7.49
CA ALA A 116 -8.80 19.73 -8.88
C ALA A 116 -9.90 20.18 -9.86
N ASP A 117 -9.53 21.03 -10.81
CA ASP A 117 -10.39 21.30 -11.97
C ASP A 117 -10.46 20.09 -12.93
N GLN A 118 -11.30 20.16 -13.97
CA GLN A 118 -11.47 19.04 -14.90
C GLN A 118 -10.18 18.64 -15.64
N PHE A 119 -9.30 19.60 -15.93
CA PHE A 119 -8.02 19.35 -16.60
C PHE A 119 -7.03 18.68 -15.64
N GLN A 120 -6.92 19.20 -14.42
CA GLN A 120 -6.09 18.65 -13.35
C GLN A 120 -6.57 17.24 -12.96
N THR A 121 -7.88 17.01 -12.86
CA THR A 121 -8.47 15.70 -12.59
C THR A 121 -8.02 14.66 -13.62
N ARG A 122 -7.98 15.02 -14.92
CA ARG A 122 -7.47 14.12 -15.97
C ARG A 122 -5.98 13.81 -15.82
N GLN A 123 -5.17 14.79 -15.40
CA GLN A 123 -3.75 14.56 -15.14
C GLN A 123 -3.55 13.66 -13.90
N LEU A 124 -4.30 13.89 -12.83
CA LEU A 124 -4.28 13.07 -11.63
C LEU A 124 -4.71 11.63 -11.93
N GLN A 125 -5.74 11.44 -12.76
CA GLN A 125 -6.15 10.12 -13.25
C GLN A 125 -5.01 9.39 -13.96
N GLN A 126 -4.30 10.05 -14.88
CA GLN A 126 -3.17 9.43 -15.59
C GLN A 126 -2.04 9.05 -14.64
N LYS A 127 -1.73 9.92 -13.67
CA LYS A 127 -0.73 9.63 -12.63
C LYS A 127 -1.17 8.45 -11.75
N PHE A 128 -2.44 8.43 -11.34
CA PHE A 128 -3.04 7.36 -10.56
C PHE A 128 -2.94 6.03 -11.28
N VAL A 129 -3.46 5.93 -12.51
CA VAL A 129 -3.42 4.70 -13.31
C VAL A 129 -1.99 4.22 -13.52
N LYS A 130 -1.08 5.13 -13.89
CA LYS A 130 0.34 4.79 -14.08
C LYS A 130 1.00 4.26 -12.80
N ALA A 131 0.68 4.83 -11.64
CA ALA A 131 1.20 4.37 -10.36
C ALA A 131 0.54 3.07 -9.90
N TYR A 132 -0.76 2.93 -10.12
CA TYR A 132 -1.54 1.74 -9.79
C TYR A 132 -1.05 0.53 -10.56
N CYS A 133 -0.75 0.65 -11.85
CA CYS A 133 -0.28 -0.46 -12.68
C CYS A 133 1.18 -0.86 -12.43
N LYS A 134 1.96 -0.11 -11.64
CA LYS A 134 3.32 -0.54 -11.28
C LYS A 134 3.25 -1.74 -10.33
N PRO A 135 4.21 -2.69 -10.41
CA PRO A 135 4.28 -3.80 -9.47
C PRO A 135 4.32 -3.26 -8.04
N TYR A 136 3.35 -3.69 -7.23
CA TYR A 136 3.21 -3.26 -5.84
C TYR A 136 4.38 -3.82 -5.05
N VAL A 137 5.36 -2.96 -4.75
CA VAL A 137 6.36 -3.24 -3.73
C VAL A 137 5.81 -2.58 -2.48
N PRO A 138 5.29 -3.35 -1.49
CA PRO A 138 4.89 -2.75 -0.22
C PRO A 138 6.14 -2.05 0.33
N SER A 139 6.10 -0.72 0.40
CA SER A 139 7.09 0.04 1.13
C SER A 139 7.02 -0.44 2.57
N LEU A 140 8.02 -1.22 2.98
CA LEU A 140 8.30 -1.50 4.39
C LEU A 140 8.17 -0.18 5.15
N PRO A 141 7.51 -0.16 6.32
CA PRO A 141 7.33 1.05 7.10
C PRO A 141 8.70 1.71 7.23
N SER A 142 8.81 2.92 6.68
CA SER A 142 10.02 3.73 6.77
C SER A 142 10.36 3.82 8.25
N SER A 143 11.40 3.10 8.66
CA SER A 143 11.98 3.24 9.99
C SER A 143 12.20 4.72 10.17
N LYS A 144 11.45 5.31 11.11
CA LYS A 144 11.60 6.71 11.52
C LYS A 144 13.10 7.01 11.59
N PRO A 145 13.56 8.20 11.14
CA PRO A 145 14.95 8.58 11.33
C PRO A 145 15.28 8.34 12.80
N VAL A 146 16.29 7.51 13.07
CA VAL A 146 16.81 7.32 14.42
C VAL A 146 17.11 8.71 14.95
N GLU A 147 16.29 9.15 15.91
CA GLU A 147 16.48 10.40 16.62
C GLU A 147 17.92 10.38 17.13
N ALA A 148 18.71 11.35 16.68
CA ALA A 148 20.12 11.43 17.03
C ALA A 148 20.24 11.32 18.55
N PRO A 149 21.21 10.52 19.07
CA PRO A 149 21.34 10.30 20.50
C PRO A 149 21.44 11.66 21.19
N GLN A 150 20.41 11.99 21.98
CA GLN A 150 20.44 13.19 22.80
C GLN A 150 21.69 13.10 23.69
N PRO A 151 22.49 14.18 23.81
CA PRO A 151 23.62 14.18 24.71
C PRO A 151 23.09 13.87 26.11
N MET A 152 23.58 12.79 26.72
CA MET A 152 23.24 12.42 28.10
C MET A 152 23.41 13.65 28.99
N GLN A 153 22.31 14.20 29.47
CA GLN A 153 22.36 15.13 30.59
C GLN A 153 22.84 14.33 31.79
N MET A 154 24.10 14.55 32.17
CA MET A 154 24.63 14.01 33.42
C MET A 154 23.77 14.57 34.56
N PRO A 155 23.32 13.73 35.50
CA PRO A 155 22.69 14.23 36.71
C PRO A 155 23.71 15.07 37.47
N GLU A 156 23.34 16.32 37.74
CA GLU A 156 24.02 17.19 38.71
C GLU A 156 24.05 16.47 40.06
N TRP A 157 25.22 15.92 40.41
CA TRP A 157 25.47 15.52 41.78
C TRP A 157 25.64 16.79 42.60
N GLY A 158 24.58 17.17 43.30
CA GLY A 158 24.61 18.23 44.29
C GLY A 158 25.68 17.94 45.35
N LEU A 159 26.77 18.70 45.30
CA LEU A 159 27.78 18.72 46.37
C LEU A 159 27.25 19.59 47.53
N PRO A 160 27.24 19.07 48.77
CA PRO A 160 26.87 19.87 49.93
C PRO A 160 28.06 20.67 50.43
N GLY A 161 27.87 22.00 50.53
CA GLY A 161 28.26 22.79 51.70
C GLY A 161 29.71 23.27 51.83
N GLY A 162 29.84 24.60 51.92
CA GLY A 162 30.94 25.31 52.60
C GLY A 162 32.24 25.38 51.79
N ILE A 163 32.82 26.55 51.52
CA ILE A 163 33.48 27.42 52.50
C ILE A 163 33.34 28.87 52.03
N GLY A 164 33.09 29.76 53.00
CA GLY A 164 32.91 31.19 52.76
C GLY A 164 34.20 31.99 52.58
N CYS A 165 33.98 33.31 52.51
CA CYS A 165 34.92 34.43 52.56
C CYS A 165 35.77 34.67 51.30
N PHE A 166 35.49 35.75 50.56
CA PHE A 166 36.15 37.03 50.84
C PHE A 166 35.50 38.18 50.06
N THR A 167 35.32 39.29 50.76
CA THR A 167 34.86 40.60 50.30
C THR A 167 35.79 41.23 49.28
N GLY A 168 35.22 41.96 48.30
CA GLY A 168 35.98 42.80 47.39
C GLY A 168 35.08 43.66 46.51
N GLU A 169 34.49 44.71 47.10
CA GLU A 169 34.02 45.90 46.37
C GLU A 169 35.13 46.45 45.49
N ILE A 170 34.90 46.61 44.18
CA ILE A 170 35.46 47.74 43.42
C ILE A 170 34.41 48.25 42.43
N SER A 171 33.93 49.44 42.75
CA SER A 171 33.15 50.36 41.93
C SER A 171 34.02 50.99 40.82
N LYS A 172 33.50 51.09 39.59
CA LYS A 172 33.92 52.07 38.55
C LYS A 172 32.86 52.09 37.44
N LYS A 173 32.02 53.14 37.41
CA LYS A 173 32.09 54.30 36.50
C LYS A 173 32.06 53.89 35.01
N GLU A 174 30.93 54.07 34.33
CA GLU A 174 30.50 55.33 33.68
C GLU A 174 31.39 55.64 32.46
N GLY A 175 30.77 55.68 31.27
CA GLY A 175 31.48 55.89 30.02
C GLY A 175 30.56 55.79 28.80
N THR A 176 29.73 56.81 28.64
CA THR A 176 29.03 57.21 27.42
C THR A 176 30.05 57.70 26.39
N ASP A 177 29.99 57.20 25.17
CA ASP A 177 29.93 57.96 23.90
C ASP A 177 29.73 56.97 22.73
#